data_AF-A0A2N5RLT7-F1
#
_entry.id   AF-A0A2N5RLT7-F1
#
_cell.length_a   1.000
_cell.length_b   1.000
_cell.length_c   1.000
_cell.angle_alpha   90.00
_cell.angle_beta   90.00
_cell.angle_gamma   90.00
#
_symmetry.space_group_name_H-M   'P 1'
#
loop_
_entity.id
_entity.type
_entity.pdbx_description
1 polymer ?
#
loop_
_entity_poly.entity_id
_entity_poly.type
_entity_poly.pdbx_seq_one_letter_code
_entity_poly.pdbx_strand_id
1 'polypeptide(L)'
;MAYVKERIYESMFIIAPNVPEEEREKLVERVKSIIEERVKGKVDKIDRMGMRKFAYEIKKFNEGDYTVIYFRCDGQNLQELENFYRITPEIIRWQTFRRFDLEKKERRAQREKTTAESSEEKEGGTEA
;
A
#
# COMPACT_ATOMS: atom_id res chain seq x y z
N MET A 1 -25.25 9.08 7.33
CA MET A 1 -24.17 8.58 6.45
C MET A 1 -22.83 8.92 7.09
N ALA A 2 -22.05 7.91 7.49
CA ALA A 2 -20.70 8.15 8.01
C ALA A 2 -19.77 8.48 6.85
N TYR A 3 -19.02 9.58 6.95
CA TYR A 3 -18.01 9.94 5.97
C TYR A 3 -16.85 8.93 6.07
N VAL A 4 -16.79 7.98 5.13
CA VAL A 4 -15.70 7.00 5.05
C VAL A 4 -14.49 7.70 4.45
N LYS A 5 -13.60 8.17 5.33
CA LYS A 5 -12.32 8.75 4.91
C LYS A 5 -11.40 7.61 4.47
N GLU A 6 -11.14 7.50 3.17
CA GLU A 6 -10.12 6.60 2.63
C GLU A 6 -8.75 6.95 3.21
N ARG A 7 -8.10 5.95 3.81
CA ARG A 7 -6.78 6.06 4.42
C ARG A 7 -5.78 5.37 3.52
N ILE A 8 -4.59 5.94 3.40
CA ILE A 8 -3.53 5.40 2.56
C ILE A 8 -2.62 4.55 3.44
N TYR A 9 -2.34 3.34 3.01
CA TYR A 9 -1.46 2.40 3.68
C TYR A 9 -0.34 1.96 2.75
N GLU A 10 0.76 1.56 3.35
CA GLU A 10 1.78 0.75 2.72
C GLU A 10 1.95 -0.55 3.51
N SER A 11 2.12 -1.66 2.81
CA SER A 11 2.52 -2.93 3.42
C SER A 11 3.79 -3.42 2.73
N MET A 12 4.88 -3.44 3.49
CA MET A 12 6.14 -4.04 3.06
C MET A 12 6.21 -5.46 3.62
N PHE A 13 6.56 -6.42 2.77
CA PHE A 13 6.83 -7.79 3.20
C PHE A 13 8.05 -8.35 2.49
N ILE A 14 8.66 -9.34 3.13
CA ILE A 14 9.90 -10.00 2.70
C ILE A 14 9.62 -11.48 2.58
N ILE A 15 9.86 -12.03 1.38
CA ILE A 15 9.73 -13.47 1.11
C ILE A 15 11.10 -14.12 1.28
N ALA A 16 11.11 -15.31 1.86
CA ALA A 16 12.33 -16.10 2.06
C ALA A 16 13.03 -16.42 0.72
N PRO A 17 14.37 -16.41 0.67
CA PRO A 17 15.13 -16.57 -0.57
C PRO A 17 15.12 -18.01 -1.12
N ASN A 18 14.78 -18.99 -0.27
CA ASN A 18 14.67 -20.40 -0.67
C ASN A 18 13.37 -20.72 -1.44
N VAL A 19 12.42 -19.77 -1.50
CA VAL A 19 11.18 -19.91 -2.28
C VAL A 19 11.49 -19.62 -3.75
N PRO A 20 11.11 -20.51 -4.70
CA PRO A 20 11.30 -20.29 -6.13
C PRO A 20 10.64 -19.00 -6.63
N GLU A 21 11.21 -18.36 -7.66
CA GLU A 21 10.74 -17.06 -8.16
C GLU A 21 9.27 -17.05 -8.56
N GLU A 22 8.81 -18.08 -9.29
CA GLU A 22 7.40 -18.21 -9.68
C GLU A 22 6.47 -18.29 -8.46
N GLU A 23 6.91 -18.92 -7.37
CA GLU A 23 6.13 -18.99 -6.13
C GLU A 23 6.13 -17.66 -5.38
N ARG A 24 7.23 -16.90 -5.44
CA ARG A 24 7.29 -15.54 -4.89
C ARG A 24 6.32 -14.61 -5.62
N GLU A 25 6.24 -14.69 -6.94
CA GLU A 25 5.26 -13.91 -7.72
C GLU A 25 3.82 -14.30 -7.38
N LYS A 26 3.52 -15.59 -7.27
CA LYS A 26 2.20 -16.07 -6.82
C LYS A 26 1.85 -15.57 -5.42
N LEU A 27 2.82 -15.48 -4.52
CA LEU A 27 2.62 -14.91 -3.18
C LEU A 27 2.29 -13.42 -3.24
N VAL A 28 2.95 -12.65 -4.10
CA VAL A 28 2.63 -11.23 -4.30
C VAL A 28 1.18 -11.05 -4.78
N GLU A 29 0.76 -11.83 -5.78
CA GLU A 29 -0.62 -11.79 -6.26
C GLU A 29 -1.63 -12.22 -5.18
N ARG A 30 -1.30 -13.23 -4.36
CA ARG A 30 -2.14 -13.61 -3.22
C ARG A 30 -2.29 -12.47 -2.21
N VAL A 31 -1.20 -11.77 -1.86
CA VAL A 31 -1.27 -10.62 -0.95
C VAL A 31 -2.16 -9.53 -1.54
N LYS A 32 -2.03 -9.25 -2.84
CA LYS A 32 -2.89 -8.30 -3.55
C LYS A 32 -4.36 -8.72 -3.48
N SER A 33 -4.69 -9.99 -3.76
CA SER A 33 -6.07 -10.50 -3.66
C SER A 33 -6.63 -10.37 -2.24
N ILE A 34 -5.82 -10.62 -1.20
CA ILE A 34 -6.25 -10.43 0.20
C ILE A 34 -6.58 -8.96 0.47
N ILE A 35 -5.79 -8.02 -0.05
CA ILE A 35 -6.06 -6.58 0.08
C ILE A 35 -7.39 -6.22 -0.62
N GLU A 36 -7.60 -6.70 -1.85
CA GLU A 36 -8.79 -6.38 -2.63
C GLU A 36 -10.06 -7.03 -2.07
N GLU A 37 -10.03 -8.32 -1.77
CA GLU A 37 -11.20 -9.12 -1.40
C GLU A 37 -11.56 -9.02 0.08
N ARG A 38 -10.57 -9.08 0.97
CA ARG A 38 -10.80 -9.19 2.43
C ARG A 38 -10.65 -7.85 3.14
N VAL A 39 -9.59 -7.12 2.84
CA VAL A 39 -9.39 -5.77 3.41
C VAL A 39 -10.38 -4.78 2.79
N LYS A 40 -10.93 -5.09 1.60
CA LYS A 40 -11.75 -4.20 0.78
C LYS A 40 -11.00 -2.93 0.40
N GLY A 41 -9.71 -3.09 0.13
CA GLY A 41 -8.81 -2.02 -0.25
C GLY A 41 -8.63 -1.91 -1.76
N LYS A 42 -8.33 -0.70 -2.24
CA LYS A 42 -7.93 -0.45 -3.62
C LYS A 42 -6.41 -0.37 -3.68
N VAL A 43 -5.77 -1.20 -4.51
CA VAL A 43 -4.33 -1.17 -4.72
C VAL A 43 -3.97 -0.02 -5.68
N ASP A 44 -3.04 0.83 -5.26
CA ASP A 44 -2.56 1.97 -6.03
C ASP A 44 -1.26 1.63 -6.78
N LYS A 45 -0.34 0.95 -6.10
CA LYS A 45 0.99 0.63 -6.64
C LYS A 45 1.55 -0.62 -5.97
N ILE A 46 2.21 -1.46 -6.76
CA ILE A 46 3.03 -2.58 -6.29
C ILE A 46 4.47 -2.28 -6.71
N ASP A 47 5.40 -2.34 -5.75
CA ASP A 47 6.82 -2.08 -5.95
C ASP A 47 7.63 -3.34 -5.62
N ARG A 48 8.17 -3.98 -6.67
CA ARG A 48 8.99 -5.19 -6.56
C ARG A 48 10.45 -4.78 -6.47
N MET A 49 11.00 -4.78 -5.26
CA MET A 49 12.39 -4.37 -5.03
C MET A 49 13.39 -5.52 -5.25
N GLY A 50 12.90 -6.76 -5.30
CA GLY A 50 13.72 -7.95 -5.54
C GLY A 50 14.59 -8.33 -4.34
N MET A 51 15.63 -9.13 -4.62
CA MET A 51 16.52 -9.69 -3.60
C MET A 51 17.43 -8.62 -2.99
N ARG A 52 17.43 -8.49 -1.66
CA ARG A 52 18.31 -7.56 -0.93
C ARG A 52 18.90 -8.22 0.31
N LYS A 53 20.17 -7.94 0.59
CA LYS A 53 20.87 -8.41 1.79
C LYS A 53 20.43 -7.63 3.03
N PHE A 54 20.26 -8.35 4.13
CA PHE A 54 19.97 -7.78 5.44
C PHE A 54 21.27 -7.38 6.16
N ALA A 55 21.15 -6.53 7.19
CA ALA A 55 22.28 -6.24 8.08
C ALA A 55 22.59 -7.38 9.06
N TYR A 56 21.59 -8.22 9.36
CA TYR A 56 21.68 -9.37 10.26
C TYR A 56 20.70 -10.45 9.81
N GLU A 57 20.90 -11.69 10.24
CA GLU A 57 20.03 -12.79 9.85
C GLU A 57 18.60 -12.63 10.37
N ILE A 58 17.64 -12.84 9.48
CA ILE A 58 16.22 -12.93 9.80
C ILE A 58 15.81 -14.36 9.50
N LYS A 59 15.32 -15.10 10.52
CA LYS A 59 14.90 -16.51 10.37
C LYS A 59 15.98 -17.41 9.73
N LYS A 60 17.27 -17.13 10.00
CA LYS A 60 18.45 -17.82 9.42
C LYS A 60 18.69 -17.54 7.93
N PHE A 61 18.18 -16.43 7.42
CA PHE A 61 18.46 -15.95 6.06
C PHE A 61 19.19 -14.60 6.12
N ASN A 62 20.16 -14.42 5.22
CA ASN A 62 20.94 -13.18 5.07
C ASN A 62 20.38 -12.23 4.00
N GLU A 63 19.39 -12.67 3.24
CA GLU A 63 18.74 -11.92 2.17
C GLU A 63 17.27 -12.35 2.02
N GLY A 64 16.49 -11.56 1.31
CA GLY A 64 15.11 -11.90 0.95
C GLY A 64 14.56 -10.99 -0.15
N ASP A 65 13.46 -11.42 -0.75
CA ASP A 65 12.77 -10.70 -1.83
C ASP A 65 11.78 -9.69 -1.24
N TYR A 66 12.02 -8.40 -1.48
CA TYR A 66 11.25 -7.29 -0.94
C TYR A 66 10.13 -6.86 -1.89
N THR A 67 8.93 -6.71 -1.33
CA THR A 67 7.79 -6.07 -2.02
C THR A 67 7.14 -5.04 -1.12
N VAL A 68 6.72 -3.92 -1.72
CA VAL A 68 5.87 -2.93 -1.06
C VAL A 68 4.60 -2.75 -1.86
N ILE A 69 3.45 -2.87 -1.19
CA ILE A 69 2.13 -2.60 -1.80
C ILE A 69 1.54 -1.35 -1.15
N TYR A 70 1.19 -0.38 -1.98
CA TYR A 70 0.46 0.81 -1.61
C TYR A 70 -1.02 0.61 -1.92
N PHE A 71 -1.87 0.85 -0.94
CA PHE A 71 -3.32 0.66 -1.09
C PHE A 71 -4.11 1.62 -0.21
N ARG A 72 -5.39 1.81 -0.56
CA ARG A 72 -6.35 2.63 0.18
C ARG A 72 -7.45 1.77 0.75
N CYS A 73 -7.82 1.99 2.01
CA CYS A 73 -9.00 1.36 2.61
C CYS A 73 -9.57 2.20 3.74
N ASP A 74 -10.72 1.79 4.27
CA ASP A 74 -11.35 2.41 5.46
C ASP A 74 -10.63 2.08 6.78
N GLY A 75 -9.74 1.09 6.75
CA GLY A 75 -8.93 0.61 7.87
C GLY A 75 -9.65 -0.36 8.83
N GLN A 76 -10.89 -0.78 8.54
CA GLN A 76 -11.65 -1.68 9.42
C GLN A 76 -11.13 -3.12 9.36
N ASN A 77 -10.77 -3.59 8.16
CA ASN A 77 -10.45 -5.00 7.91
C ASN A 77 -8.94 -5.27 7.75
N LEU A 78 -8.07 -4.38 8.26
CA LEU A 78 -6.60 -4.56 8.15
C LEU A 78 -6.07 -5.82 8.84
N GLN A 79 -6.79 -6.32 9.83
CA GLN A 79 -6.43 -7.55 10.54
C GLN A 79 -6.38 -8.77 9.60
N GLU A 80 -7.18 -8.80 8.54
CA GLU A 80 -7.18 -9.91 7.56
C GLU A 80 -5.81 -10.07 6.87
N LEU A 81 -5.17 -8.95 6.55
CA LEU A 81 -3.84 -8.93 5.95
C LEU A 81 -2.77 -9.41 6.96
N GLU A 82 -2.86 -8.93 8.20
CA GLU A 82 -1.98 -9.37 9.29
C GLU A 82 -2.13 -10.89 9.56
N ASN A 83 -3.35 -11.40 9.57
CA ASN A 83 -3.63 -12.83 9.75
C ASN A 83 -3.03 -13.65 8.62
N PHE A 84 -3.16 -13.21 7.36
CA PHE A 84 -2.57 -13.87 6.20
C PHE A 84 -1.05 -13.98 6.32
N TYR A 85 -0.37 -12.89 6.71
CA TYR A 85 1.08 -12.92 6.92
C TYR A 85 1.51 -13.88 8.03
N ARG A 86 0.74 -13.95 9.13
CA ARG A 86 1.05 -14.84 10.25
C ARG A 86 0.97 -16.33 9.89
N ILE A 87 0.05 -16.71 9.00
CA ILE A 87 -0.14 -18.11 8.59
C ILE A 87 0.74 -18.53 7.41
N THR A 88 1.44 -17.59 6.79
CA THR A 88 2.26 -17.82 5.59
C THR A 88 3.75 -17.82 5.96
N PRO A 89 4.36 -18.97 6.29
CA PRO A 89 5.73 -19.04 6.80
C PRO A 89 6.80 -18.59 5.78
N GLU A 90 6.47 -18.57 4.49
CA GLU A 90 7.31 -18.08 3.40
C GLU A 90 7.59 -16.57 3.53
N ILE A 91 6.68 -15.83 4.19
CA ILE A 91 6.84 -14.41 4.49
C ILE A 91 7.52 -14.29 5.85
N ILE A 92 8.81 -13.98 5.83
CA ILE A 92 9.67 -14.00 7.02
C ILE A 92 9.57 -12.72 7.85
N ARG A 93 9.10 -11.62 7.25
CA ARG A 93 8.90 -10.34 7.91
C ARG A 93 7.92 -9.48 7.12
N TRP A 94 7.10 -8.72 7.82
CA TRP A 94 6.19 -7.74 7.24
C TRP A 94 6.04 -6.53 8.16
N GLN A 95 5.67 -5.41 7.58
CA GLN A 95 5.35 -4.17 8.28
C GLN A 95 4.27 -3.42 7.49
N THR A 96 3.19 -3.06 8.16
CA THR A 96 2.10 -2.27 7.56
C THR A 96 2.01 -0.94 8.27
N PHE A 97 2.13 0.15 7.50
CA PHE A 97 2.10 1.51 8.02
C PHE A 97 1.00 2.33 7.35
N ARG A 98 0.40 3.24 8.12
CA ARG A 98 -0.49 4.25 7.58
C ARG A 98 0.33 5.46 7.10
N ARG A 99 0.15 5.82 5.83
CA ARG A 99 0.88 6.90 5.16
C ARG A 99 0.17 8.25 5.30
N PHE A 100 0.19 8.80 6.51
CA PHE A 100 -0.37 10.11 6.83
C PHE A 100 0.21 11.26 5.99
N ASP A 101 1.48 11.12 5.59
CA ASP A 101 2.20 12.05 4.74
C ASP A 101 1.60 12.10 3.32
N LEU A 102 1.27 10.95 2.73
CA LEU A 102 0.59 10.86 1.44
C LEU A 102 -0.82 11.42 1.53
N GLU A 103 -1.56 11.09 2.60
CA GLU A 103 -2.89 11.66 2.82
C GLU A 103 -2.84 13.20 2.94
N LYS A 104 -1.80 13.76 3.58
CA LYS A 104 -1.61 15.21 3.69
C LYS A 104 -1.26 15.84 2.34
N LYS A 105 -0.43 15.16 1.54
CA LYS A 105 -0.04 15.61 0.19
C LYS A 105 -1.26 15.69 -0.73
N GLU A 106 -2.12 14.67 -0.73
CA GLU A 106 -3.35 14.66 -1.55
C GLU A 106 -4.31 15.78 -1.14
N ARG A 107 -4.51 16.00 0.17
CA ARG A 107 -5.34 17.11 0.65
C ARG A 107 -4.82 18.48 0.23
N ARG A 108 -3.50 18.67 0.23
CA ARG A 108 -2.88 19.93 -0.21
C ARG A 108 -3.11 20.13 -1.72
N ALA A 109 -2.86 19.09 -2.51
CA ALA A 109 -3.06 19.14 -3.96
C ALA A 109 -4.53 19.41 -4.34
N GLN A 110 -5.49 18.81 -3.63
CA GLN A 110 -6.92 19.09 -3.83
C GLN A 110 -7.29 20.54 -3.51
N ARG A 111 -6.78 21.09 -2.41
CA ARG A 111 -7.02 22.50 -2.05
C ARG A 111 -6.46 23.48 -3.08
N GLU A 112 -5.26 23.21 -3.58
CA GLU A 112 -4.63 24.02 -4.61
C GLU A 112 -5.45 23.98 -5.92
N LYS A 113 -5.98 22.82 -6.31
CA LYS A 113 -6.88 22.67 -7.47
C LYS A 113 -8.21 23.40 -7.31
N THR A 114 -8.89 23.22 -6.17
CA THR A 114 -10.17 23.91 -5.91
C THR A 114 -10.00 25.43 -5.84
N THR A 115 -8.84 25.91 -5.40
CA THR A 115 -8.53 27.35 -5.38
C THR A 115 -8.27 27.89 -6.79
N ALA A 116 -7.63 27.11 -7.67
CA ALA A 116 -7.40 27.50 -9.07
C ALA A 116 -8.69 27.50 -9.91
N GLU A 117 -9.54 26.48 -9.75
CA GLU A 117 -10.83 26.38 -10.47
C GLU A 117 -11.79 27.53 -10.09
N SER A 118 -11.80 27.94 -8.81
CA SER A 118 -12.61 29.06 -8.33
C SER A 118 -12.08 30.45 -8.71
N SER A 119 -10.82 30.56 -9.16
CA SER A 119 -10.30 31.78 -9.78
C SER A 119 -10.63 31.88 -11.27
N GLU A 120 -10.67 30.76 -12.00
CA GLU A 120 -11.02 30.74 -13.43
C GLU A 120 -12.52 31.00 -13.67
N GLU A 121 -13.42 30.51 -12.80
CA GLU A 121 -14.86 30.82 -12.88
C GLU A 121 -15.19 32.31 -12.62
N LYS A 122 -14.33 33.05 -11.92
CA LYS A 122 -14.53 34.49 -11.66
C LYS A 122 -14.07 35.38 -12.81
N GLU A 123 -13.14 34.92 -13.65
CA GLU A 123 -12.70 35.68 -14.82
C GLU A 123 -13.65 35.51 -16.03
N GLY A 124 -14.29 34.34 -16.17
CA GLY A 124 -15.26 34.08 -17.26
C GLY A 124 -16.65 34.74 -17.11
N GLY A 125 -16.92 35.43 -16.00
CA GLY A 125 -18.21 36.06 -15.71
C GLY A 125 -18.32 37.56 -16.01
N THR A 126 -17.31 38.17 -16.63
CA THR A 126 -17.23 39.64 -16.83
C THR A 126 -17.51 40.08 -18.29
N GLU A 127 -17.88 39.17 -19.19
CA GLU A 127 -18.34 39.51 -20.55
C GLU A 127 -19.79 39.04 -20.77
N ALA A 128 -20.75 39.82 -20.26
CA ALA A 128 -22.16 39.81 -20.68
C ALA A 128 -22.84 41.15 -20.34
#